data_AF-A0A534KAA0-F1
#
_entry.id   AF-A0A534KAA0-F1
#
_cell.length_a   1.000
_cell.length_b   1.000
_cell.length_c   1.000
_cell.angle_alpha   90.00
_cell.angle_beta   90.00
_cell.angle_gamma   90.00
#
_symmetry.space_group_name_H-M   'P 1'
#
loop_
_entity.id
_entity.type
_entity.pdbx_description
1 polymer ?
#
loop_
_entity_poly.entity_id
_entity_poly.type
_entity_poly.pdbx_seq_one_letter_code
_entity_poly.pdbx_strand_id
1 'polypeptide(L)'
;MRTHASCARRVSARAAANAAVGVVERRSAFRTFDLELGRARPDRIRGPGSREAQTPHPSESYGSGPLKGVQGEVCESASLREGSFRATRWPGGMDLPEELAALQRFHGHLGVYVTLGLRMGAVGKRRFGHYKGLTASVRSQPDPPMRCVLDGIQFSSGCTFGKGNISLEPGSEPEVTFEKEGKRFRVALKKGWREKIDREMSKDKELEQSLFYYEIPESDVFDIRDG
;
A
#
# COMPACT_ATOMS: atom_id res chain seq x y z
N MET A 1 -13.51 60.92 41.32
CA MET A 1 -12.36 61.30 42.19
C MET A 1 -12.28 60.36 43.39
N ARG A 2 -11.41 59.35 43.31
CA ARG A 2 -10.47 58.95 44.38
C ARG A 2 -9.61 57.83 43.83
N THR A 3 -8.34 57.98 44.12
CA THR A 3 -7.15 57.36 43.57
C THR A 3 -6.65 56.21 44.45
N HIS A 4 -5.79 55.39 43.84
CA HIS A 4 -4.62 54.69 44.40
C HIS A 4 -4.64 53.16 44.60
N ALA A 5 -3.59 52.59 43.99
CA ALA A 5 -2.69 51.55 44.48
C ALA A 5 -3.20 50.10 44.42
N SER A 6 -2.72 49.29 43.48
CA SER A 6 -1.45 48.54 43.54
C SER A 6 -1.57 47.25 44.35
N CYS A 7 -1.53 46.10 43.66
CA CYS A 7 -0.60 45.02 44.03
C CYS A 7 -0.54 43.99 42.90
N ALA A 8 0.62 43.89 42.28
CA ALA A 8 0.99 42.83 41.36
C ALA A 8 1.26 41.51 42.11
N ARG A 9 1.29 40.42 41.32
CA ARG A 9 1.85 39.07 41.60
C ARG A 9 0.88 38.03 42.17
N ARG A 10 0.61 37.02 41.34
CA ARG A 10 0.72 35.59 41.68
C ARG A 10 0.98 34.80 40.39
N VAL A 11 2.24 34.81 39.96
CA VAL A 11 2.81 33.68 39.22
C VAL A 11 3.41 32.79 40.30
N SER A 12 2.89 31.57 40.45
CA SER A 12 3.54 30.56 41.28
C SER A 12 3.88 29.36 40.41
N ALA A 13 5.16 29.30 40.07
CA ALA A 13 5.83 28.10 39.61
C ALA A 13 5.68 26.97 40.64
N ARG A 14 5.57 25.73 40.15
CA ARG A 14 5.93 24.55 40.92
C ARG A 14 6.90 23.73 40.07
N ALA A 15 8.18 23.87 40.42
CA ALA A 15 9.27 23.05 39.94
C ALA A 15 9.43 21.82 40.84
N ALA A 16 9.67 20.69 40.18
CA ALA A 16 10.60 19.59 40.47
C ALA A 16 10.98 19.21 41.92
N ALA A 17 10.85 17.91 42.22
CA ALA A 17 11.91 17.01 42.71
C ALA A 17 11.29 15.59 42.87
N ASN A 18 11.64 14.60 42.02
CA ASN A 18 12.77 13.65 42.09
C ASN A 18 12.62 12.51 43.13
N ALA A 19 12.51 11.27 42.64
CA ALA A 19 13.58 10.24 42.71
C ALA A 19 13.12 8.80 43.03
N ALA A 20 13.49 7.89 42.10
CA ALA A 20 14.16 6.60 42.30
C ALA A 20 13.40 5.30 42.65
N VAL A 21 14.03 4.22 42.17
CA VAL A 21 13.84 2.75 42.35
C VAL A 21 12.85 2.12 41.36
N GLY A 22 13.18 1.10 40.55
CA GLY A 22 14.41 0.33 40.39
C GLY A 22 14.25 -0.69 39.24
N VAL A 23 15.41 -1.14 38.74
CA VAL A 23 15.66 -2.02 37.61
C VAL A 23 15.15 -3.45 37.85
N VAL A 24 14.50 -4.06 36.84
CA VAL A 24 14.50 -5.52 36.61
C VAL A 24 14.67 -5.79 35.12
N GLU A 25 15.84 -6.31 34.79
CA GLU A 25 16.27 -6.79 33.47
C GLU A 25 15.63 -8.17 33.18
N ARG A 26 15.07 -8.36 31.98
CA ARG A 26 14.79 -9.70 31.44
C ARG A 26 15.32 -9.81 30.01
N ARG A 27 16.32 -10.68 29.85
CA ARG A 27 16.94 -11.12 28.61
C ARG A 27 16.24 -12.34 28.04
N SER A 28 16.08 -12.39 26.73
CA SER A 28 16.36 -13.52 25.80
C SER A 28 15.66 -13.23 24.46
N ALA A 29 16.12 -13.61 23.28
CA ALA A 29 17.44 -13.97 22.75
C ALA A 29 17.33 -13.72 21.24
N PHE A 30 18.15 -12.82 20.69
CA PHE A 30 18.30 -12.65 19.24
C PHE A 30 19.19 -13.79 18.72
N ARG A 31 18.74 -14.51 17.70
CA ARG A 31 19.60 -15.43 16.94
C ARG A 31 20.31 -14.64 15.84
N THR A 32 21.63 -14.57 15.95
CA THR A 32 22.56 -14.18 14.89
C THR A 32 22.64 -15.32 13.88
N PHE A 33 22.58 -15.02 12.59
CA PHE A 33 23.03 -15.91 11.52
C PHE A 33 24.29 -15.29 10.91
N ASP A 34 25.39 -16.00 11.06
CA ASP A 34 26.72 -15.64 10.57
C ASP A 34 26.77 -15.59 9.03
N LEU A 35 27.35 -14.52 8.50
CA LEU A 35 27.92 -14.47 7.15
C LEU A 35 29.37 -14.98 7.24
N GLU A 36 29.67 -16.12 6.63
CA GLU A 36 31.04 -16.45 6.26
C GLU A 36 31.30 -16.12 4.78
N LEU A 37 32.25 -15.20 4.58
CA LEU A 37 32.87 -14.85 3.31
C LEU A 37 34.00 -15.85 3.01
N GLY A 38 33.83 -16.70 1.99
CA GLY A 38 34.90 -17.50 1.41
C GLY A 38 35.12 -17.15 -0.07
N ARG A 39 36.14 -16.35 -0.36
CA ARG A 39 36.65 -16.09 -1.73
C ARG A 39 37.57 -17.23 -2.17
N ALA A 40 37.34 -17.78 -3.37
CA ALA A 40 38.41 -18.28 -4.24
C ALA A 40 37.93 -18.25 -5.71
N ARG A 41 38.74 -17.65 -6.59
CA ARG A 41 38.57 -17.63 -8.06
C ARG A 41 39.41 -18.78 -8.70
N PRO A 42 39.65 -18.81 -10.03
CA PRO A 42 39.03 -19.75 -10.96
C PRO A 42 40.05 -20.73 -11.57
N ASP A 43 39.60 -21.80 -12.23
CA ASP A 43 40.46 -22.43 -13.23
C ASP A 43 39.70 -22.97 -14.43
N ARG A 44 40.36 -22.81 -15.57
CA ARG A 44 39.89 -22.98 -16.95
C ARG A 44 40.78 -24.03 -17.60
N ILE A 45 40.28 -25.21 -17.95
CA ILE A 45 40.96 -26.10 -18.92
C ILE A 45 39.96 -26.80 -19.86
N ARG A 46 40.36 -26.85 -21.14
CA ARG A 46 39.71 -27.39 -22.36
C ARG A 46 39.37 -28.89 -22.31
N GLY A 47 38.44 -29.30 -23.20
CA GLY A 47 38.09 -30.70 -23.53
C GLY A 47 39.22 -31.53 -24.18
N PRO A 48 38.98 -32.80 -24.58
CA PRO A 48 38.19 -33.13 -25.79
C PRO A 48 37.25 -34.34 -25.62
N GLY A 49 36.43 -34.61 -26.64
CA GLY A 49 35.33 -35.58 -26.58
C GLY A 49 35.70 -37.04 -26.83
N SER A 50 34.72 -37.92 -26.56
CA SER A 50 34.53 -39.22 -27.21
C SER A 50 33.11 -39.72 -26.94
N ARG A 51 32.65 -40.56 -27.87
CA ARG A 51 31.30 -41.08 -28.09
C ARG A 51 30.91 -42.08 -26.99
N GLU A 52 29.62 -42.16 -26.64
CA GLU A 52 28.72 -43.30 -26.94
C GLU A 52 27.37 -43.20 -26.21
N ALA A 53 26.38 -43.86 -26.79
CA ALA A 53 24.95 -43.61 -26.65
C ALA A 53 24.31 -44.30 -25.44
N GLN A 54 23.25 -43.68 -24.92
CA GLN A 54 22.17 -44.35 -24.17
C GLN A 54 20.82 -43.70 -24.50
N THR A 55 19.80 -44.55 -24.48
CA THR A 55 18.55 -44.59 -25.24
C THR A 55 17.49 -43.51 -24.92
N PRO A 56 16.61 -43.14 -25.87
CA PRO A 56 15.53 -42.18 -25.64
C PRO A 56 14.31 -42.77 -24.90
N HIS A 57 13.74 -41.97 -24.00
CA HIS A 57 12.45 -42.17 -23.35
C HIS A 57 11.28 -42.01 -24.35
N PRO A 58 10.12 -42.68 -24.15
CA PRO A 58 9.03 -42.71 -25.11
C PRO A 58 8.29 -41.37 -25.23
N SER A 59 8.05 -40.94 -26.46
CA SER A 59 7.20 -39.82 -26.85
C SER A 59 5.72 -40.23 -26.81
N GLU A 60 4.93 -39.62 -25.95
CA GLU A 60 3.47 -39.65 -26.05
C GLU A 60 3.02 -38.80 -27.25
N SER A 61 2.33 -39.45 -28.17
CA SER A 61 1.77 -38.85 -29.38
C SER A 61 0.35 -38.36 -29.07
N TYR A 62 0.14 -37.05 -29.08
CA TYR A 62 -1.22 -36.50 -29.13
C TYR A 62 -1.71 -36.58 -30.57
N GLY A 63 -2.65 -37.49 -30.80
CA GLY A 63 -3.28 -37.74 -32.09
C GLY A 63 -4.02 -36.51 -32.62
N SER A 64 -3.78 -36.21 -33.90
CA SER A 64 -4.51 -35.25 -34.72
C SER A 64 -5.87 -35.83 -35.14
N GLY A 65 -6.91 -35.49 -34.40
CA GLY A 65 -8.31 -35.71 -34.80
C GLY A 65 -8.91 -34.44 -35.44
N PRO A 66 -9.77 -34.55 -36.47
CA PRO A 66 -10.32 -33.39 -37.16
C PRO A 66 -11.35 -32.63 -36.30
N LEU A 67 -11.17 -31.32 -36.19
CA LEU A 67 -12.07 -30.39 -35.51
C LEU A 67 -13.41 -30.32 -36.27
N LYS A 68 -14.46 -30.94 -35.72
CA LYS A 68 -15.84 -30.70 -36.15
C LYS A 68 -16.29 -29.33 -35.64
N GLY A 69 -16.75 -28.49 -36.56
CA GLY A 69 -17.20 -27.13 -36.29
C GLY A 69 -18.34 -27.07 -35.27
N VAL A 70 -18.13 -26.28 -34.22
CA VAL A 70 -19.20 -25.81 -33.35
C VAL A 70 -19.75 -24.54 -34.00
N GLN A 71 -20.99 -24.62 -34.48
CA GLN A 71 -21.73 -23.48 -34.99
C GLN A 71 -21.96 -22.51 -33.83
N GLY A 72 -21.58 -21.24 -34.04
CA GLY A 72 -21.79 -20.17 -33.09
C GLY A 72 -23.28 -19.87 -32.93
N GLU A 73 -23.79 -19.99 -31.71
CA GLU A 73 -25.05 -19.36 -31.32
C GLU A 73 -24.75 -17.89 -31.02
N VAL A 74 -25.28 -17.03 -31.88
CA VAL A 74 -25.31 -15.59 -31.66
C VAL A 74 -26.42 -15.33 -30.63
N CYS A 75 -26.05 -14.90 -29.43
CA CYS A 75 -27.04 -14.48 -28.43
C CYS A 75 -27.52 -13.06 -28.80
N GLU A 76 -28.65 -13.00 -29.50
CA GLU A 76 -29.27 -11.77 -29.97
C GLU A 76 -30.06 -11.09 -28.81
N SER A 77 -29.76 -9.81 -28.59
CA SER A 77 -30.56 -8.81 -27.88
C SER A 77 -30.84 -9.04 -26.38
N ALA A 78 -29.85 -8.75 -25.52
CA ALA A 78 -30.15 -8.22 -24.20
C ALA A 78 -30.22 -6.69 -24.29
N SER A 79 -31.44 -6.16 -24.31
CA SER A 79 -31.72 -4.73 -24.17
C SER A 79 -30.90 -4.14 -23.02
N LEU A 80 -30.10 -3.11 -23.31
CA LEU A 80 -29.40 -2.31 -22.31
C LEU A 80 -30.43 -1.67 -21.38
N ARG A 81 -30.72 -2.34 -20.26
CA ARG A 81 -31.37 -1.70 -19.12
C ARG A 81 -30.30 -0.83 -18.47
N GLU A 82 -30.53 0.48 -18.43
CA GLU A 82 -29.80 1.41 -17.59
C GLU A 82 -29.90 0.91 -16.14
N GLY A 83 -28.89 0.15 -15.72
CA GLY A 83 -28.77 -0.33 -14.37
C GLY A 83 -28.40 0.83 -13.47
N SER A 84 -29.40 1.42 -12.81
CA SER A 84 -29.19 2.14 -11.55
C SER A 84 -28.42 1.21 -10.61
N PHE A 85 -27.13 1.47 -10.43
CA PHE A 85 -26.33 0.87 -9.37
C PHE A 85 -26.98 1.31 -8.05
N ARG A 86 -27.89 0.48 -7.52
CA ARG A 86 -28.42 0.68 -6.19
C ARG A 86 -27.24 0.64 -5.22
N ALA A 87 -27.02 1.77 -4.54
CA ALA A 87 -26.12 1.86 -3.40
C ALA A 87 -26.33 0.62 -2.52
N THR A 88 -25.30 -0.20 -2.44
CA THR A 88 -25.41 -1.51 -1.80
C THR A 88 -25.50 -1.24 -0.30
N ARG A 89 -26.71 -1.40 0.25
CA ARG A 89 -26.96 -1.22 1.68
C ARG A 89 -26.28 -2.35 2.45
N TRP A 90 -25.14 -2.06 3.08
CA TRP A 90 -24.37 -3.02 3.86
C TRP A 90 -24.96 -3.19 5.28
N PRO A 91 -24.78 -4.35 5.94
CA PRO A 91 -25.24 -4.56 7.32
C PRO A 91 -24.49 -3.58 8.24
N GLY A 92 -25.22 -2.66 8.86
CA GLY A 92 -24.66 -1.58 9.69
C GLY A 92 -25.24 -0.19 9.41
N GLY A 93 -25.94 -0.01 8.27
CA GLY A 93 -26.75 1.19 8.02
C GLY A 93 -25.99 2.48 7.72
N MET A 94 -24.68 2.44 7.52
CA MET A 94 -23.92 3.58 6.99
C MET A 94 -23.81 3.49 5.46
N ASP A 95 -24.16 4.58 4.79
CA ASP A 95 -23.94 4.74 3.35
C ASP A 95 -22.47 5.09 3.11
N LEU A 96 -21.67 4.12 2.68
CA LEU A 96 -20.30 4.35 2.26
C LEU A 96 -20.28 5.13 0.94
N PRO A 97 -19.36 6.12 0.78
CA PRO A 97 -19.05 6.67 -0.53
C PRO A 97 -18.80 5.55 -1.54
N GLU A 98 -19.33 5.70 -2.76
CA GLU A 98 -19.27 4.66 -3.80
C GLU A 98 -17.83 4.18 -4.03
N GLU A 99 -16.88 5.10 -4.02
CA GLU A 99 -15.45 4.82 -4.17
C GLU A 99 -14.91 3.92 -3.05
N LEU A 100 -15.29 4.16 -1.78
CA LEU A 100 -14.88 3.32 -0.65
C LEU A 100 -15.55 1.95 -0.70
N ALA A 101 -16.82 1.88 -1.08
CA ALA A 101 -17.49 0.60 -1.27
C ALA A 101 -16.85 -0.20 -2.41
N ALA A 102 -16.43 0.44 -3.50
CA ALA A 102 -15.73 -0.20 -4.60
C ALA A 102 -14.33 -0.66 -4.19
N LEU A 103 -13.59 0.17 -3.44
CA LEU A 103 -12.29 -0.19 -2.88
C LEU A 103 -12.38 -1.39 -1.94
N GLN A 104 -13.39 -1.43 -1.07
CA GLN A 104 -13.64 -2.55 -0.17
C GLN A 104 -13.87 -3.85 -0.94
N ARG A 105 -14.64 -3.81 -2.05
CA ARG A 105 -14.85 -4.98 -2.90
C ARG A 105 -13.56 -5.41 -3.61
N PHE A 106 -12.70 -4.47 -4.02
CA PHE A 106 -11.43 -4.76 -4.66
C PHE A 106 -10.41 -5.39 -3.69
N HIS A 107 -10.28 -4.81 -2.50
CA HIS A 107 -9.28 -5.21 -1.51
C HIS A 107 -9.73 -6.37 -0.60
N GLY A 108 -11.05 -6.56 -0.45
CA GLY A 108 -11.67 -7.57 0.41
C GLY A 108 -12.08 -7.07 1.80
N HIS A 109 -11.53 -5.93 2.25
CA HIS A 109 -11.95 -5.20 3.46
C HIS A 109 -11.61 -3.71 3.31
N LEU A 110 -12.06 -2.87 4.24
CA LEU A 110 -11.83 -1.42 4.22
C LEU A 110 -11.03 -0.98 5.44
N GLY A 111 -9.70 -1.07 5.32
CA GLY A 111 -8.75 -0.63 6.34
C GLY A 111 -8.17 0.76 6.10
N VAL A 112 -7.54 1.33 7.14
CA VAL A 112 -6.95 2.67 7.09
C VAL A 112 -5.88 2.79 6.00
N TYR A 113 -4.96 1.81 5.89
CA TYR A 113 -3.86 1.90 4.93
C TYR A 113 -4.31 1.79 3.47
N VAL A 114 -5.30 0.94 3.15
CA VAL A 114 -5.86 0.90 1.78
C VAL A 114 -6.59 2.21 1.45
N THR A 115 -7.26 2.81 2.44
CA THR A 115 -7.90 4.12 2.29
C THR A 115 -6.89 5.24 2.08
N LEU A 116 -5.78 5.25 2.82
CA LEU A 116 -4.68 6.20 2.58
C LEU A 116 -4.10 6.01 1.18
N GLY A 117 -3.94 4.76 0.73
CA GLY A 117 -3.48 4.44 -0.61
C GLY A 117 -4.40 4.98 -1.71
N LEU A 118 -5.72 4.83 -1.54
CA LEU A 118 -6.74 5.40 -2.44
C LEU A 118 -6.51 6.90 -2.61
N ARG A 119 -6.29 7.61 -1.50
CA ARG A 119 -6.08 9.05 -1.53
C ARG A 119 -4.76 9.43 -2.19
N MET A 120 -3.68 8.72 -1.86
CA MET A 120 -2.37 8.93 -2.48
C MET A 120 -2.43 8.74 -4.01
N GLY A 121 -3.09 7.70 -4.50
CA GLY A 121 -3.24 7.48 -5.94
C GLY A 121 -4.18 8.46 -6.62
N ALA A 122 -5.23 8.94 -5.93
CA ALA A 122 -6.09 10.01 -6.43
C ALA A 122 -5.31 11.33 -6.61
N VAL A 123 -4.40 11.67 -5.71
CA VAL A 123 -3.47 12.82 -5.88
C VAL A 123 -2.63 12.64 -7.15
N GLY A 124 -2.04 11.45 -7.35
CA GLY A 124 -1.31 11.07 -8.56
C GLY A 124 -2.11 11.31 -9.84
N LYS A 125 -3.33 10.76 -9.90
CA LYS A 125 -4.24 10.88 -11.04
C LYS A 125 -4.65 12.33 -11.30
N ARG A 126 -4.96 13.12 -10.26
CA ARG A 126 -5.30 14.55 -10.43
C ARG A 126 -4.14 15.37 -11.00
N ARG A 127 -2.90 15.07 -10.63
CA ARG A 127 -1.72 15.84 -11.06
C ARG A 127 -1.20 15.46 -12.45
N PHE A 128 -1.25 14.19 -12.82
CA PHE A 128 -0.70 13.70 -14.10
C PHE A 128 -1.74 13.20 -15.12
N GLY A 129 -3.01 13.15 -14.74
CA GLY A 129 -4.11 12.72 -15.60
C GLY A 129 -4.03 11.24 -15.95
N HIS A 130 -4.03 10.94 -17.26
CA HIS A 130 -4.09 9.57 -17.77
C HIS A 130 -2.86 8.72 -17.40
N TYR A 131 -3.08 7.44 -17.10
CA TYR A 131 -2.05 6.48 -16.63
C TYR A 131 -0.93 6.17 -17.64
N LYS A 132 -1.11 6.49 -18.93
CA LYS A 132 -0.09 6.23 -19.96
C LYS A 132 1.15 7.05 -19.67
N GLY A 133 2.29 6.39 -19.57
CA GLY A 133 3.58 7.01 -19.21
C GLY A 133 3.71 7.42 -17.75
N LEU A 134 2.70 7.16 -16.91
CA LEU A 134 2.74 7.38 -15.47
C LEU A 134 3.32 6.14 -14.78
N THR A 135 4.31 6.34 -13.92
CA THR A 135 4.85 5.31 -13.03
C THR A 135 4.61 5.71 -11.58
N ALA A 136 4.58 4.71 -10.69
CA ALA A 136 4.48 4.90 -9.25
C ALA A 136 5.51 4.02 -8.52
N SER A 137 6.43 4.64 -7.79
CA SER A 137 7.36 3.95 -6.90
C SER A 137 6.87 4.08 -5.46
N VAL A 138 6.35 2.99 -4.91
CA VAL A 138 5.78 2.95 -3.56
C VAL A 138 6.83 2.47 -2.58
N ARG A 139 6.96 3.16 -1.42
CA ARG A 139 7.72 2.65 -0.27
C ARG A 139 6.76 2.45 0.90
N SER A 140 6.79 1.25 1.47
CA SER A 140 5.98 0.86 2.64
C SER A 140 6.58 -0.39 3.27
N GLN A 141 6.08 -0.82 4.43
CA GLN A 141 6.45 -2.15 4.93
C GLN A 141 5.90 -3.23 3.98
N PRO A 142 6.68 -4.31 3.75
CA PRO A 142 6.33 -5.36 2.79
C PRO A 142 5.16 -6.23 3.27
N ASP A 143 4.82 -6.16 4.54
CA ASP A 143 3.78 -6.95 5.19
C ASP A 143 2.56 -6.09 5.57
N PRO A 144 1.36 -6.70 5.64
CA PRO A 144 0.18 -6.05 6.20
C PRO A 144 0.41 -5.58 7.65
N PRO A 145 -0.26 -4.50 8.09
CA PRO A 145 -1.33 -3.81 7.39
C PRO A 145 -0.85 -2.71 6.43
N MET A 146 0.41 -2.29 6.47
CA MET A 146 0.86 -1.14 5.69
C MET A 146 1.06 -1.44 4.21
N ARG A 147 1.30 -2.71 3.85
CA ARG A 147 1.32 -3.15 2.45
C ARG A 147 0.01 -2.81 1.73
N CYS A 148 -1.12 -2.74 2.44
CA CYS A 148 -2.44 -2.45 1.85
C CYS A 148 -2.52 -1.06 1.17
N VAL A 149 -1.60 -0.13 1.48
CA VAL A 149 -1.49 1.16 0.77
C VAL A 149 -1.29 0.98 -0.73
N LEU A 150 -0.59 -0.10 -1.12
CA LEU A 150 -0.29 -0.41 -2.50
C LEU A 150 -1.58 -0.66 -3.30
N ASP A 151 -2.53 -1.39 -2.73
CA ASP A 151 -3.79 -1.71 -3.39
C ASP A 151 -4.64 -0.45 -3.61
N GLY A 152 -4.67 0.46 -2.63
CA GLY A 152 -5.35 1.75 -2.78
C GLY A 152 -4.71 2.63 -3.86
N ILE A 153 -3.38 2.66 -3.93
CA ILE A 153 -2.65 3.41 -4.97
C ILE A 153 -2.97 2.81 -6.35
N GLN A 154 -2.97 1.48 -6.48
CA GLN A 154 -3.31 0.82 -7.73
C GLN A 154 -4.73 1.14 -8.18
N PHE A 155 -5.68 1.09 -7.25
CA PHE A 155 -7.09 1.32 -7.50
C PHE A 155 -7.37 2.72 -8.08
N SER A 156 -6.71 3.74 -7.54
CA SER A 156 -7.02 5.14 -7.86
C SER A 156 -6.09 5.81 -8.88
N SER A 157 -4.82 5.41 -8.95
CA SER A 157 -3.82 6.05 -9.85
C SER A 157 -3.85 5.51 -11.28
N GLY A 158 -4.31 4.27 -11.46
CA GLY A 158 -4.15 3.54 -12.72
C GLY A 158 -2.74 2.98 -12.95
N CYS A 159 -1.82 3.12 -12.00
CA CYS A 159 -0.55 2.39 -11.97
C CYS A 159 -0.77 1.02 -11.34
N THR A 160 -0.54 -0.07 -12.06
CA THR A 160 -0.86 -1.43 -11.59
C THR A 160 0.27 -2.40 -11.90
N PHE A 161 0.34 -3.49 -11.14
CA PHE A 161 1.31 -4.56 -11.43
C PHE A 161 1.09 -5.15 -12.82
N GLY A 162 -0.16 -5.36 -13.23
CA GLY A 162 -0.49 -5.88 -14.55
C GLY A 162 -0.03 -4.98 -15.71
N LYS A 163 0.09 -3.67 -15.48
CA LYS A 163 0.66 -2.71 -16.45
C LYS A 163 2.17 -2.56 -16.32
N GLY A 164 2.78 -3.12 -15.26
CA GLY A 164 4.22 -3.00 -14.99
C GLY A 164 4.68 -1.59 -14.65
N ASN A 165 3.78 -0.67 -14.27
CA ASN A 165 4.09 0.73 -14.00
C ASN A 165 3.95 1.11 -12.51
N ILE A 166 3.97 0.12 -11.63
CA ILE A 166 4.08 0.32 -10.17
C ILE A 166 5.16 -0.61 -9.60
N SER A 167 5.91 -0.12 -8.62
CA SER A 167 6.86 -0.92 -7.84
C SER A 167 6.62 -0.72 -6.34
N LEU A 168 7.03 -1.71 -5.55
CA LEU A 168 7.06 -1.64 -4.09
C LEU A 168 8.49 -1.86 -3.61
N GLU A 169 8.99 -0.93 -2.81
CA GLU A 169 10.27 -1.03 -2.10
C GLU A 169 10.03 -0.98 -0.58
N PRO A 170 10.88 -1.64 0.24
CA PRO A 170 10.78 -1.54 1.68
C PRO A 170 10.94 -0.10 2.20
N GLY A 171 10.03 0.31 3.08
CA GLY A 171 10.05 1.61 3.75
C GLY A 171 9.46 1.51 5.15
N SER A 172 9.87 2.43 6.04
CA SER A 172 9.30 2.51 7.38
C SER A 172 7.89 3.09 7.38
N GLU A 173 7.64 4.05 6.49
CA GLU A 173 6.38 4.78 6.36
C GLU A 173 5.85 4.72 4.94
N PRO A 174 4.52 4.74 4.74
CA PRO A 174 3.92 4.81 3.41
C PRO A 174 4.27 6.11 2.67
N GLU A 175 4.81 5.97 1.46
CA GLU A 175 5.01 7.04 0.50
C GLU A 175 4.91 6.50 -0.94
N VAL A 176 4.60 7.39 -1.88
CA VAL A 176 4.63 7.09 -3.30
C VAL A 176 5.25 8.26 -4.05
N THR A 177 6.14 7.96 -4.99
CA THR A 177 6.64 8.91 -5.97
C THR A 177 5.98 8.61 -7.30
N PHE A 178 5.28 9.60 -7.85
CA PHE A 178 4.73 9.52 -9.20
C PHE A 178 5.68 10.22 -10.18
N GLU A 179 5.87 9.62 -11.35
CA GLU A 179 6.68 10.21 -12.41
C GLU A 179 6.00 10.06 -13.77
N LYS A 180 6.05 11.13 -14.57
CA LYS A 180 5.58 11.16 -15.95
C LYS A 180 6.33 12.23 -16.74
N GLU A 181 6.85 11.86 -17.91
CA GLU A 181 7.53 12.79 -18.83
C GLU A 181 8.66 13.60 -18.15
N GLY A 182 9.45 12.95 -17.29
CA GLY A 182 10.56 13.55 -16.56
C GLY A 182 10.16 14.48 -15.41
N LYS A 183 8.86 14.66 -15.15
CA LYS A 183 8.35 15.37 -13.97
C LYS A 183 7.99 14.34 -12.90
N ARG A 184 8.34 14.63 -11.66
CA ARG A 184 7.99 13.78 -10.52
C ARG A 184 7.56 14.58 -9.30
N PHE A 185 6.76 13.94 -8.46
CA PHE A 185 6.46 14.45 -7.14
C PHE A 185 6.20 13.27 -6.19
N ARG A 186 6.39 13.52 -4.90
CA ARG A 186 6.22 12.54 -3.83
C ARG A 186 5.03 12.91 -2.96
N VAL A 187 4.23 11.92 -2.61
CA VAL A 187 3.19 11.97 -1.57
C VAL A 187 3.62 11.04 -0.46
N ALA A 188 3.73 11.55 0.77
CA ALA A 188 4.11 10.73 1.91
C ALA A 188 3.22 10.95 3.11
N LEU A 189 3.02 9.90 3.89
CA LEU A 189 2.38 10.02 5.19
C LEU A 189 3.24 10.93 6.09
N LYS A 190 2.61 11.93 6.70
CA LYS A 190 3.30 12.81 7.64
C LYS A 190 3.77 12.03 8.87
N LYS A 191 4.91 12.45 9.43
CA LYS A 191 5.47 11.88 10.67
C LYS A 191 4.44 11.92 11.81
N GLY A 192 4.39 10.89 12.65
CA GLY A 192 3.47 10.79 13.78
C GLY A 192 2.12 10.16 13.43
N TRP A 193 1.73 10.12 12.15
CA TRP A 193 0.43 9.56 11.76
C TRP A 193 0.39 8.05 11.86
N ARG A 194 1.48 7.35 11.54
CA ARG A 194 1.55 5.90 11.75
C ARG A 194 1.38 5.58 13.23
N GLU A 195 2.13 6.24 14.12
CA GLU A 195 2.02 6.01 15.55
C GLU A 195 0.62 6.34 16.07
N LYS A 196 -0.06 7.32 15.46
CA LYS A 196 -1.45 7.62 15.75
C LYS A 196 -2.38 6.48 15.31
N ILE A 197 -2.24 6.00 14.07
CA ILE A 197 -2.99 4.86 13.53
C ILE A 197 -2.79 3.64 14.43
N ASP A 198 -1.54 3.29 14.74
CA ASP A 198 -1.20 2.10 15.54
C ASP A 198 -1.81 2.14 16.96
N ARG A 199 -1.95 3.33 17.57
CA ARG A 199 -2.63 3.48 18.87
C ARG A 199 -4.15 3.43 18.79
N GLU A 200 -4.72 3.95 17.71
CA GLU A 200 -6.16 4.14 17.59
C GLU A 200 -6.84 2.92 16.94
N MET A 201 -6.12 2.10 16.17
CA MET A 201 -6.68 0.99 15.39
C MET A 201 -7.32 -0.08 16.27
N SER A 202 -8.58 -0.40 15.97
CA SER A 202 -9.28 -1.56 16.52
C SER A 202 -10.14 -2.21 15.44
N LYS A 203 -10.20 -3.54 15.40
CA LYS A 203 -10.95 -4.29 14.37
C LYS A 203 -12.43 -3.88 14.30
N ASP A 204 -13.04 -3.61 15.46
CA ASP A 204 -14.45 -3.26 15.54
C ASP A 204 -14.77 -1.85 15.01
N LYS A 205 -13.75 -1.02 14.75
CA LYS A 205 -13.88 0.37 14.27
C LYS A 205 -13.27 0.60 12.90
N GLU A 206 -12.90 -0.45 12.19
CA GLU A 206 -12.12 -0.35 10.96
C GLU A 206 -12.81 0.53 9.89
N LEU A 207 -14.13 0.42 9.78
CA LEU A 207 -14.94 1.19 8.84
C LEU A 207 -15.08 2.66 9.25
N GLU A 208 -15.38 2.94 10.52
CA GLU A 208 -15.46 4.30 11.06
C GLU A 208 -14.12 5.04 10.93
N GLN A 209 -13.02 4.34 11.23
CA GLN A 209 -11.68 4.90 11.08
C GLN A 209 -11.36 5.16 9.62
N SER A 210 -11.64 4.22 8.72
CA SER A 210 -11.41 4.42 7.29
C SER A 210 -12.19 5.63 6.76
N LEU A 211 -13.43 5.85 7.19
CA LEU A 211 -14.19 7.06 6.85
C LEU A 211 -13.52 8.34 7.37
N PHE A 212 -13.07 8.36 8.63
CA PHE A 212 -12.32 9.49 9.17
C PHE A 212 -11.06 9.77 8.33
N TYR A 213 -10.25 8.75 8.04
CA TYR A 213 -9.04 8.88 7.23
C TYR A 213 -9.32 9.18 5.76
N TYR A 214 -10.54 8.95 5.27
CA TYR A 214 -10.96 9.39 3.95
C TYR A 214 -11.21 10.91 3.92
N GLU A 215 -11.82 11.45 4.97
CA GLU A 215 -12.32 12.83 5.02
C GLU A 215 -11.30 13.87 5.49
N ILE A 216 -10.35 13.50 6.36
CA ILE A 216 -9.36 14.47 6.88
C ILE A 216 -8.65 15.20 5.72
N PRO A 217 -8.42 16.53 5.79
CA PRO A 217 -7.76 17.25 4.71
C PRO A 217 -6.43 16.62 4.29
N GLU A 218 -6.16 16.58 2.97
CA GLU A 218 -4.92 15.99 2.45
C GLU A 218 -3.68 16.69 3.04
N SER A 219 -3.76 18.00 3.26
CA SER A 219 -2.70 18.81 3.87
C SER A 219 -2.39 18.42 5.30
N ASP A 220 -3.28 17.72 6.01
CA ASP A 220 -3.09 17.37 7.42
C ASP A 220 -2.41 16.01 7.58
N VAL A 221 -2.61 15.12 6.61
CA VAL A 221 -2.11 13.74 6.63
C VAL A 221 -0.93 13.50 5.70
N PHE A 222 -0.83 14.25 4.60
CA PHE A 222 0.22 14.06 3.59
C PHE A 222 1.21 15.22 3.52
N ASP A 223 2.46 14.88 3.26
CA ASP A 223 3.50 15.80 2.80
C ASP A 223 3.69 15.57 1.29
N ILE A 224 3.33 16.59 0.49
CA ILE A 224 3.39 16.54 -0.98
C ILE A 224 4.52 17.46 -1.43
N ARG A 225 5.51 16.91 -2.14
CA ARG A 225 6.69 17.64 -2.59
C ARG A 225 7.00 17.35 -4.05
N ASP A 226 7.19 18.38 -4.85
CA ASP A 226 7.78 18.25 -6.19
C ASP A 226 9.26 17.83 -6.06
N GLY A 227 9.77 17.10 -7.05
CA GLY A 227 11.11 16.52 -7.02
C GLY A 227 11.90 16.68 -8.30
#